data_AF-A0A9N8J5M0-F1
#
_entry.id   AF-A0A9N8J5M0-F1
#
_cell.length_a   1.000
_cell.length_b   1.000
_cell.length_c   1.000
_cell.angle_alpha   90.00
_cell.angle_beta   90.00
_cell.angle_gamma   90.00
#
_symmetry.space_group_name_H-M   'P 1'
#
loop_
_entity.id
_entity.type
_entity.pdbx_description
1 polymer ?
#
loop_
_entity_poly.entity_id
_entity_poly.type
_entity_poly.pdbx_seq_one_letter_code
_entity_poly.pdbx_strand_id
1 'polypeptide(L)'
;MIKKITQISCTIAIALFLVSCKNTKQKIQEYVNTFNNSSALFHNDIISSASAKAFLNENKVEIRIDTNLEQNESSKSIYNQMFPALLGEMLKSDRASMELIREGVTFEMFFLANNSTILAELKVDEKELNKILSKNNTPAVDRKELSSSGMNPEMQQMLAIMNQNMPIVNEDGTKIIKIEISDKNELVYKIEVPKKYSELLKGEGAKVLMKESILRSSDLKTILGSIQRYNITTIKYLYQDAKGNLVNDIILTEKDLK
;
A
#
# COMPACT_ATOMS: atom_id res chain seq x y z
N MET A 1 52.93 -35.22 -22.70
CA MET A 1 51.83 -34.29 -23.09
C MET A 1 50.67 -34.30 -22.09
N ILE A 2 50.36 -35.42 -21.41
CA ILE A 2 49.27 -35.51 -20.41
C ILE A 2 49.39 -34.47 -19.27
N LYS A 3 50.58 -34.24 -18.69
CA LYS A 3 50.78 -33.27 -17.60
C LYS A 3 50.43 -31.81 -17.95
N LYS A 4 50.60 -31.39 -19.22
CA LYS A 4 50.28 -30.02 -19.66
C LYS A 4 48.78 -29.82 -19.91
N ILE A 5 48.07 -30.87 -20.32
CA ILE A 5 46.62 -30.83 -20.55
C ILE A 5 45.87 -30.76 -19.21
N THR A 6 46.31 -31.51 -18.19
CA THR A 6 45.71 -31.47 -16.84
C THR A 6 45.85 -30.09 -16.20
N GLN A 7 46.99 -29.42 -16.40
CA GLN A 7 47.28 -28.11 -15.83
C GLN A 7 46.46 -26.98 -16.48
N ILE A 8 46.21 -27.07 -17.80
CA ILE A 8 45.36 -26.12 -18.53
C ILE A 8 43.88 -26.30 -18.13
N SER A 9 43.39 -27.54 -18.01
CA SER A 9 42.01 -27.80 -17.54
C SER A 9 41.77 -27.30 -16.11
N CYS A 10 42.75 -27.43 -15.22
CA CYS A 10 42.62 -26.96 -13.83
C CYS A 10 42.56 -25.42 -13.75
N THR A 11 43.32 -24.73 -14.61
CA THR A 11 43.34 -23.26 -14.68
C THR A 11 42.04 -22.69 -15.24
N ILE A 12 41.43 -23.36 -16.24
CA ILE A 12 40.13 -22.97 -16.81
C ILE A 12 38.99 -23.23 -15.82
N ALA A 13 39.04 -24.32 -15.06
CA ALA A 13 38.05 -24.62 -14.01
C ALA A 13 38.08 -23.57 -12.88
N ILE A 14 39.26 -23.11 -12.47
CA ILE A 14 39.42 -22.06 -11.44
C ILE A 14 38.96 -20.69 -11.98
N ALA A 15 39.21 -20.39 -13.26
CA ALA A 15 38.70 -19.18 -13.90
C ALA A 15 37.17 -19.16 -14.04
N LEU A 16 36.53 -20.33 -14.21
CA LEU A 16 35.08 -20.48 -14.24
C LEU A 16 34.41 -20.33 -12.86
N PHE A 17 35.14 -20.55 -11.76
CA PHE A 17 34.65 -20.23 -10.40
C PHE A 17 34.75 -18.74 -10.05
N LEU A 18 35.52 -17.95 -10.81
CA LEU A 18 35.62 -16.50 -10.63
C LEU A 18 34.52 -15.71 -11.35
N VAL A 19 33.60 -16.41 -12.03
CA VAL A 19 32.46 -15.78 -12.68
C VAL A 19 31.36 -15.49 -11.65
N SER A 20 31.56 -14.37 -10.95
CA SER A 20 30.53 -13.40 -10.55
C SER A 20 29.44 -13.87 -9.58
N CYS A 21 29.81 -14.16 -8.33
CA CYS A 21 28.93 -13.74 -7.23
C CYS A 21 29.10 -12.21 -7.09
N LYS A 22 28.14 -11.43 -7.62
CA LYS A 22 28.09 -9.99 -7.37
C LYS A 22 28.17 -9.76 -5.86
N ASN A 23 29.00 -8.84 -5.41
CA ASN A 23 29.01 -8.49 -3.99
C ASN A 23 27.76 -7.68 -3.64
N THR A 24 27.40 -7.64 -2.35
CA THR A 24 26.18 -6.97 -1.87
C THR A 24 26.08 -5.52 -2.34
N LYS A 25 27.20 -4.77 -2.38
CA LYS A 25 27.21 -3.37 -2.86
C LYS A 25 26.84 -3.26 -4.33
N GLN A 26 27.32 -4.17 -5.18
CA GLN A 26 26.95 -4.23 -6.59
C GLN A 26 25.47 -4.59 -6.75
N LYS A 27 24.96 -5.54 -5.96
CA LYS A 27 23.54 -5.92 -5.98
C LYS A 27 22.63 -4.76 -5.54
N ILE A 28 23.03 -3.98 -4.52
CA ILE A 28 22.32 -2.76 -4.11
C ILE A 28 22.24 -1.77 -5.26
N GLN A 29 23.35 -1.50 -5.94
CA GLN A 29 23.39 -0.55 -7.04
C GLN A 29 22.51 -1.01 -8.22
N GLU A 30 22.55 -2.29 -8.54
CA GLU A 30 21.73 -2.88 -9.60
C GLU A 30 20.23 -2.85 -9.26
N TYR A 31 19.88 -3.13 -8.01
CA TYR A 31 18.52 -3.01 -7.52
C TYR A 31 18.00 -1.58 -7.69
N VAL A 32 18.74 -0.59 -7.20
CA VAL A 32 18.36 0.83 -7.29
C VAL A 32 18.22 1.28 -8.75
N ASN A 33 19.15 0.88 -9.62
CA ASN A 33 19.08 1.21 -11.05
C ASN A 33 17.85 0.57 -11.70
N THR A 34 17.60 -0.71 -11.43
CA THR A 34 16.42 -1.43 -11.94
C THR A 34 15.13 -0.77 -11.48
N PHE A 35 15.01 -0.52 -10.17
CA PHE A 35 13.86 0.16 -9.58
C PHE A 35 13.60 1.50 -10.25
N ASN A 36 14.62 2.37 -10.32
CA ASN A 36 14.51 3.70 -10.92
C ASN A 36 14.16 3.66 -12.40
N ASN A 37 14.72 2.73 -13.17
CA ASN A 37 14.39 2.55 -14.59
C ASN A 37 12.93 2.12 -14.80
N SER A 38 12.37 1.35 -13.85
CA SER A 38 10.96 0.95 -13.87
C SER A 38 10.03 1.92 -13.12
N SER A 39 10.57 2.97 -12.49
CA SER A 39 9.82 3.75 -11.50
C SER A 39 8.63 4.51 -12.10
N ALA A 40 8.73 4.90 -13.37
CA ALA A 40 7.65 5.54 -14.11
C ALA A 40 6.39 4.67 -14.20
N LEU A 41 6.51 3.35 -14.07
CA LEU A 41 5.36 2.43 -14.05
C LEU A 41 4.49 2.57 -12.80
N PHE A 42 5.03 3.13 -11.72
CA PHE A 42 4.27 3.39 -10.49
C PHE A 42 3.43 4.66 -10.59
N HIS A 43 3.70 5.54 -11.57
CA HIS A 43 2.97 6.80 -11.71
C HIS A 43 1.48 6.58 -11.95
N ASN A 44 0.66 7.22 -11.14
CA ASN A 44 -0.79 7.23 -11.27
C ASN A 44 -1.35 8.49 -10.59
N ASP A 45 -2.67 8.62 -10.54
CA ASP A 45 -3.34 9.79 -9.94
C ASP A 45 -2.95 10.02 -8.46
N ILE A 46 -2.59 8.96 -7.73
CA ILE A 46 -2.14 9.00 -6.34
C ILE A 46 -0.61 9.16 -6.26
N ILE A 47 0.16 8.34 -7.00
CA ILE A 47 1.63 8.33 -6.95
C ILE A 47 2.19 9.25 -8.03
N SER A 48 2.82 10.35 -7.64
CA SER A 48 3.44 11.31 -8.56
C SER A 48 4.81 10.83 -9.04
N SER A 49 5.62 10.27 -8.14
CA SER A 49 6.91 9.66 -8.49
C SER A 49 7.31 8.56 -7.51
N ALA A 50 8.15 7.65 -7.97
CA ALA A 50 8.85 6.71 -7.12
C ALA A 50 10.35 6.78 -7.42
N SER A 51 11.20 6.63 -6.41
CA SER A 51 12.64 6.57 -6.60
C SER A 51 13.31 5.73 -5.53
N ALA A 52 14.50 5.23 -5.83
CA ALA A 52 15.36 4.52 -4.91
C ALA A 52 16.76 5.14 -4.87
N LYS A 53 17.43 5.06 -3.72
CA LYS A 53 18.80 5.50 -3.49
C LYS A 53 19.60 4.45 -2.74
N ALA A 54 20.87 4.30 -3.13
CA ALA A 54 21.82 3.39 -2.50
C ALA A 54 22.69 4.13 -1.48
N PHE A 55 22.76 3.58 -0.26
CA PHE A 55 23.69 3.99 0.78
C PHE A 55 24.68 2.84 1.02
N LEU A 56 25.66 2.73 0.13
CA LEU A 56 26.57 1.57 0.05
C LEU A 56 27.44 1.35 1.30
N ASN A 57 27.71 2.40 2.07
CA ASN A 57 28.50 2.30 3.30
C ASN A 57 27.66 1.83 4.50
N GLU A 58 26.34 2.00 4.42
CA GLU A 58 25.38 1.63 5.47
C GLU A 58 24.68 0.30 5.15
N ASN A 59 25.01 -0.33 4.00
CA ASN A 59 24.24 -1.44 3.43
C ASN A 59 22.73 -1.12 3.46
N LYS A 60 22.36 0.03 2.90
CA LYS A 60 20.99 0.52 2.96
C LYS A 60 20.47 0.92 1.58
N VAL A 61 19.19 0.61 1.35
CA VAL A 61 18.41 1.11 0.22
C VAL A 61 17.31 2.01 0.77
N GLU A 62 17.22 3.22 0.25
CA GLU A 62 16.08 4.10 0.50
C GLU A 62 15.13 4.03 -0.70
N ILE A 63 13.83 3.91 -0.45
CA ILE A 63 12.79 4.05 -1.48
C ILE A 63 11.88 5.22 -1.05
N ARG A 64 11.61 6.14 -1.97
CA ARG A 64 10.67 7.25 -1.77
C ARG A 64 9.56 7.12 -2.79
N ILE A 65 8.33 7.22 -2.30
CA ILE A 65 7.12 7.25 -3.11
C ILE A 65 6.45 8.59 -2.81
N ASP A 66 6.56 9.51 -3.75
CA ASP A 66 5.91 10.81 -3.70
C ASP A 66 4.48 10.69 -4.23
N THR A 67 3.56 11.41 -3.61
CA THR A 67 2.15 11.34 -3.92
C THR A 67 1.56 12.73 -4.22
N ASN A 68 0.39 12.73 -4.84
CA ASN A 68 -0.43 13.93 -5.01
C ASN A 68 -1.35 14.19 -3.80
N LEU A 69 -1.23 13.39 -2.73
CA LEU A 69 -2.09 13.48 -1.55
C LEU A 69 -1.72 14.71 -0.73
N GLU A 70 -2.73 15.40 -0.20
CA GLU A 70 -2.50 16.44 0.78
C GLU A 70 -2.18 15.83 2.14
N GLN A 71 -1.37 16.54 2.92
CA GLN A 71 -1.17 16.17 4.30
C GLN A 71 -2.41 16.57 5.12
N ASN A 72 -3.18 15.58 5.55
CA ASN A 72 -4.16 15.72 6.63
C ASN A 72 -4.15 14.48 7.54
N GLU A 73 -4.70 14.62 8.75
CA GLU A 73 -4.63 13.57 9.77
C GLU A 73 -5.37 12.28 9.37
N SER A 74 -6.43 12.39 8.57
CA SER A 74 -7.16 11.23 8.05
C SER A 74 -6.28 10.42 7.08
N SER A 75 -5.70 11.09 6.08
CA SER A 75 -4.76 10.47 5.14
C SER A 75 -3.57 9.87 5.87
N LYS A 76 -2.97 10.60 6.80
CA LYS A 76 -1.84 10.12 7.59
C LYS A 76 -2.18 8.84 8.38
N SER A 77 -3.35 8.77 9.02
CA SER A 77 -3.78 7.58 9.76
C SER A 77 -4.00 6.37 8.84
N ILE A 78 -4.70 6.56 7.72
CA ILE A 78 -5.00 5.50 6.74
C ILE A 78 -3.71 4.92 6.15
N TYR A 79 -2.85 5.79 5.63
CA TYR A 79 -1.64 5.33 4.94
C TYR A 79 -0.59 4.77 5.92
N ASN A 80 -0.47 5.28 7.14
CA ASN A 80 0.40 4.64 8.15
C ASN A 80 0.00 3.20 8.47
N GLN A 81 -1.30 2.90 8.43
CA GLN A 81 -1.79 1.56 8.74
C GLN A 81 -1.69 0.62 7.54
N MET A 82 -1.96 1.12 6.34
CA MET A 82 -1.97 0.31 5.12
C MET A 82 -0.60 0.12 4.48
N PHE A 83 0.23 1.16 4.49
CA PHE A 83 1.49 1.19 3.75
C PHE A 83 2.44 0.05 4.15
N PRO A 84 2.59 -0.32 5.44
CA PRO A 84 3.42 -1.45 5.82
C PRO A 84 3.01 -2.78 5.19
N ALA A 85 1.70 -3.03 5.06
CA ALA A 85 1.20 -4.27 4.47
C ALA A 85 1.42 -4.32 2.95
N LEU A 86 1.12 -3.21 2.25
CA LEU A 86 1.35 -3.09 0.80
C LEU A 86 2.83 -3.29 0.46
N LEU A 87 3.72 -2.61 1.20
CA LEU A 87 5.15 -2.76 1.01
C LEU A 87 5.65 -4.16 1.39
N GLY A 88 5.09 -4.74 2.45
CA GLY A 88 5.38 -6.12 2.84
C GLY A 88 5.09 -7.10 1.71
N GLU A 89 3.97 -6.94 1.01
CA GLU A 89 3.62 -7.77 -0.15
C GLU A 89 4.52 -7.50 -1.36
N MET A 90 4.85 -6.24 -1.64
CA MET A 90 5.79 -5.88 -2.72
C MET A 90 7.15 -6.56 -2.51
N LEU A 91 7.72 -6.44 -1.30
CA LEU A 91 9.01 -7.03 -0.95
C LEU A 91 8.99 -8.57 -1.03
N LYS A 92 7.87 -9.22 -0.68
CA LYS A 92 7.72 -10.68 -0.83
C LYS A 92 7.72 -11.14 -2.27
N SER A 93 7.10 -10.36 -3.15
CA SER A 93 6.98 -10.70 -4.56
C SER A 93 8.29 -10.49 -5.33
N ASP A 94 9.21 -9.69 -4.79
CA ASP A 94 10.50 -9.40 -5.39
C ASP A 94 11.66 -10.20 -4.77
N ARG A 95 12.20 -11.16 -5.54
CA ARG A 95 13.35 -11.97 -5.12
C ARG A 95 14.60 -11.14 -4.83
N ALA A 96 14.82 -10.04 -5.55
CA ALA A 96 16.03 -9.22 -5.38
C ALA A 96 16.01 -8.50 -4.01
N SER A 97 14.87 -7.92 -3.63
CA SER A 97 14.67 -7.34 -2.30
C SER A 97 14.90 -8.38 -1.19
N MET A 98 14.33 -9.58 -1.33
CA MET A 98 14.47 -10.66 -0.35
C MET A 98 15.92 -11.13 -0.19
N GLU A 99 16.67 -11.22 -1.29
CA GLU A 99 18.08 -11.59 -1.27
C GLU A 99 18.93 -10.52 -0.57
N LEU A 100 18.74 -9.25 -0.93
CA LEU A 100 19.45 -8.13 -0.30
C LEU A 100 19.19 -8.06 1.20
N ILE A 101 17.94 -8.21 1.65
CA ILE A 101 17.60 -8.17 3.08
C ILE A 101 18.29 -9.31 3.85
N ARG A 102 18.34 -10.52 3.27
CA ARG A 102 19.06 -11.66 3.87
C ARG A 102 20.58 -11.49 3.88
N GLU A 103 21.12 -10.68 2.99
CA GLU A 103 22.53 -10.27 3.03
C GLU A 103 22.81 -9.13 4.03
N GLY A 104 21.81 -8.75 4.84
CA GLY A 104 21.93 -7.71 5.87
C GLY A 104 21.70 -6.29 5.34
N VAL A 105 21.13 -6.13 4.15
CA VAL A 105 20.74 -4.82 3.62
C VAL A 105 19.45 -4.35 4.25
N THR A 106 19.44 -3.11 4.74
CA THR A 106 18.23 -2.50 5.31
C THR A 106 17.49 -1.67 4.27
N PHE A 107 16.18 -1.84 4.19
CA PHE A 107 15.32 -1.02 3.34
C PHE A 107 14.61 0.03 4.18
N GLU A 108 14.76 1.31 3.85
CA GLU A 108 14.01 2.42 4.43
C GLU A 108 13.09 3.00 3.37
N MET A 109 11.79 2.96 3.63
CA MET A 109 10.78 3.31 2.64
C MET A 109 9.90 4.44 3.15
N PHE A 110 9.68 5.46 2.33
CA PHE A 110 8.93 6.66 2.68
C PHE A 110 7.77 6.89 1.70
N PHE A 111 6.57 7.06 2.25
CA PHE A 111 5.39 7.54 1.52
C PHE A 111 5.21 9.03 1.84
N LEU A 112 5.32 9.88 0.82
CA LEU A 112 5.41 11.32 0.98
C LEU A 112 4.19 12.01 0.39
N ALA A 113 3.61 12.96 1.13
CA ALA A 113 2.57 13.85 0.63
C ALA A 113 3.10 14.80 -0.46
N ASN A 114 2.21 15.54 -1.11
CA ASN A 114 2.55 16.51 -2.16
C ASN A 114 3.46 17.66 -1.67
N ASN A 115 3.52 17.91 -0.37
CA ASN A 115 4.41 18.87 0.28
C ASN A 115 5.69 18.21 0.85
N SER A 116 5.97 16.96 0.45
CA SER A 116 7.08 16.12 0.92
C SER A 116 7.03 15.75 2.41
N THR A 117 5.91 15.96 3.11
CA THR A 117 5.72 15.47 4.47
C THR A 117 5.59 13.94 4.47
N ILE A 118 6.22 13.27 5.43
CA ILE A 118 6.10 11.82 5.60
C ILE A 118 4.68 11.48 6.06
N LEU A 119 3.94 10.81 5.18
CA LEU A 119 2.64 10.20 5.49
C LEU A 119 2.83 8.87 6.19
N ALA A 120 3.80 8.06 5.73
CA ALA A 120 4.16 6.79 6.32
C ALA A 120 5.64 6.45 6.07
N GLU A 121 6.24 5.71 6.99
CA GLU A 121 7.59 5.18 6.83
C GLU A 121 7.67 3.73 7.30
N LEU A 122 8.54 2.94 6.66
CA LEU A 122 8.81 1.58 7.07
C LEU A 122 10.29 1.26 6.91
N LYS A 123 10.87 0.73 7.98
CA LYS A 123 12.22 0.17 7.99
C LYS A 123 12.13 -1.35 8.01
N VAL A 124 12.71 -2.00 7.00
CA VAL A 124 12.70 -3.47 6.85
C VAL A 124 14.12 -3.98 6.85
N ASP A 125 14.46 -4.68 7.93
CA ASP A 125 15.60 -5.57 8.04
C ASP A 125 15.13 -7.03 8.02
N GLU A 126 16.05 -7.99 8.17
CA GLU A 126 15.70 -9.41 8.19
C GLU A 126 14.68 -9.76 9.29
N LYS A 127 14.78 -9.12 10.46
CA LYS A 127 13.87 -9.38 11.58
C LYS A 127 12.46 -8.90 11.26
N GLU A 128 12.32 -7.67 10.76
CA GLU A 128 11.02 -7.12 10.40
C GLU A 128 10.43 -7.85 9.18
N LEU A 129 11.25 -8.24 8.21
CA LEU A 129 10.82 -9.09 7.10
C LEU A 129 10.23 -10.41 7.60
N ASN A 130 10.90 -11.09 8.54
CA ASN A 130 10.40 -12.34 9.12
C ASN A 130 9.10 -12.13 9.92
N LYS A 131 8.93 -10.98 10.57
CA LYS A 131 7.67 -10.60 11.24
C LYS A 131 6.53 -10.36 10.25
N ILE A 132 6.81 -9.69 9.13
CA ILE A 132 5.86 -9.47 8.02
C ILE A 132 5.49 -10.80 7.33
N LEU A 133 6.44 -11.73 7.21
CA LEU A 133 6.20 -13.06 6.65
C LEU A 133 5.36 -13.93 7.58
N SER A 134 5.68 -13.94 8.88
CA SER A 134 4.99 -14.76 9.88
C SER A 134 3.57 -14.29 10.19
N LYS A 135 3.30 -12.98 10.15
CA LYS A 135 1.94 -12.42 10.25
C LYS A 135 1.04 -12.77 9.06
N ASN A 136 1.61 -13.17 7.92
CA ASN A 136 0.84 -13.50 6.71
C ASN A 136 0.63 -15.02 6.53
N ASN A 137 0.75 -15.83 7.58
CA ASN A 137 0.26 -17.22 7.58
C ASN A 137 -1.27 -17.27 7.74
N THR A 138 -2.03 -16.82 6.73
CA THR A 138 -3.45 -17.19 6.55
C THR A 138 -3.87 -16.94 5.10
N PRO A 139 -4.85 -17.70 4.60
CA PRO A 139 -4.78 -18.43 3.33
C PRO A 139 -4.61 -17.52 2.11
N ALA A 140 -3.98 -18.08 1.07
CA ALA A 140 -4.06 -17.54 -0.28
C ALA A 140 -5.49 -17.05 -0.54
N VAL A 141 -5.62 -15.77 -0.91
CA VAL A 141 -6.88 -15.19 -1.36
C VAL A 141 -7.51 -16.21 -2.31
N ASP A 142 -8.61 -16.82 -1.87
CA ASP A 142 -9.26 -17.87 -2.64
C ASP A 142 -9.78 -17.18 -3.91
N ARG A 143 -9.13 -17.46 -5.04
CA ARG A 143 -9.44 -16.85 -6.36
C ARG A 143 -10.90 -17.05 -6.79
N LYS A 144 -11.67 -17.85 -6.04
CA LYS A 144 -13.11 -18.03 -6.21
C LYS A 144 -13.98 -16.89 -5.63
N GLU A 145 -13.50 -16.08 -4.70
CA GLU A 145 -14.24 -14.87 -4.27
C GLU A 145 -14.07 -13.70 -5.24
N LEU A 146 -13.05 -13.72 -6.10
CA LEU A 146 -12.77 -12.69 -7.11
C LEU A 146 -13.75 -12.67 -8.30
N SER A 147 -14.57 -13.71 -8.50
CA SER A 147 -15.32 -13.89 -9.76
C SER A 147 -16.81 -13.56 -9.73
N SER A 148 -17.36 -13.06 -8.61
CA SER A 148 -18.82 -12.86 -8.47
C SER A 148 -19.31 -11.44 -8.76
N SER A 149 -18.45 -10.44 -8.65
CA SER A 149 -18.73 -9.04 -9.02
C SER A 149 -17.87 -8.72 -10.23
N GLY A 150 -18.43 -8.21 -11.34
CA GLY A 150 -17.72 -7.89 -12.59
C GLY A 150 -16.68 -6.76 -12.49
N MET A 151 -15.79 -6.85 -11.51
CA MET A 151 -14.86 -5.83 -11.03
C MET A 151 -13.43 -6.20 -11.42
N ASN A 152 -12.58 -5.19 -11.62
CA ASN A 152 -11.18 -5.38 -11.93
C ASN A 152 -10.47 -6.16 -10.78
N PRO A 153 -9.76 -7.28 -11.08
CA PRO A 153 -9.00 -8.06 -10.09
C PRO A 153 -8.00 -7.24 -9.25
N GLU A 154 -7.41 -6.19 -9.82
CA GLU A 154 -6.47 -5.29 -9.12
C GLU A 154 -7.17 -4.52 -7.98
N MET A 155 -8.39 -4.01 -8.24
CA MET A 155 -9.18 -3.29 -7.24
C MET A 155 -9.66 -4.24 -6.13
N GLN A 156 -10.05 -5.46 -6.49
CA GLN A 156 -10.43 -6.49 -5.52
C GLN A 156 -9.26 -6.84 -4.59
N GLN A 157 -8.06 -6.99 -5.16
CA GLN A 157 -6.85 -7.26 -4.37
C GLN A 157 -6.51 -6.07 -3.47
N MET A 158 -6.62 -4.83 -3.97
CA MET A 158 -6.40 -3.63 -3.17
C MET A 158 -7.39 -3.53 -2.00
N LEU A 159 -8.69 -3.76 -2.24
CA LEU A 159 -9.71 -3.79 -1.20
C LEU A 159 -9.49 -4.93 -0.19
N ALA A 160 -9.02 -6.09 -0.65
CA ALA A 160 -8.69 -7.20 0.24
C ALA A 160 -7.56 -6.81 1.20
N ILE A 161 -6.49 -6.19 0.68
CA ILE A 161 -5.38 -5.70 1.51
C ILE A 161 -5.86 -4.59 2.46
N MET A 162 -6.69 -3.66 1.99
CA MET A 162 -7.29 -2.62 2.84
C MET A 162 -8.07 -3.23 4.01
N ASN A 163 -8.96 -4.18 3.71
CA ASN A 163 -9.81 -4.81 4.72
C ASN A 163 -9.03 -5.68 5.71
N GLN A 164 -7.92 -6.29 5.30
CA GLN A 164 -7.05 -7.05 6.21
C GLN A 164 -6.40 -6.17 7.29
N ASN A 165 -6.24 -4.87 7.03
CA ASN A 165 -5.64 -3.92 7.98
C ASN A 165 -6.68 -3.11 8.75
N MET A 166 -7.96 -3.49 8.69
CA MET A 166 -9.04 -2.88 9.47
C MET A 166 -9.05 -3.41 10.92
N PRO A 167 -9.56 -2.65 11.91
CA PRO A 167 -10.17 -1.33 11.74
C PRO A 167 -9.17 -0.18 11.65
N ILE A 168 -9.40 0.74 10.72
CA ILE A 168 -8.68 2.03 10.69
C ILE A 168 -9.32 2.97 11.69
N VAL A 169 -8.57 3.32 12.75
CA VAL A 169 -9.04 4.22 13.81
C VAL A 169 -8.72 5.68 13.46
N ASN A 170 -9.74 6.53 13.47
CA ASN A 170 -9.62 7.97 13.29
C ASN A 170 -9.45 8.69 14.64
N GLU A 171 -8.95 9.92 14.62
CA GLU A 171 -8.72 10.73 15.84
C GLU A 171 -10.00 11.01 16.63
N ASP A 172 -11.13 11.17 15.93
CA ASP A 172 -12.45 11.36 16.55
C ASP A 172 -12.99 10.08 17.23
N GLY A 173 -12.26 8.97 17.11
CA GLY A 173 -12.59 7.65 17.66
C GLY A 173 -13.50 6.81 16.76
N THR A 174 -13.92 7.32 15.60
CA THR A 174 -14.59 6.50 14.60
C THR A 174 -13.64 5.47 14.02
N LYS A 175 -14.18 4.33 13.57
CA LYS A 175 -13.38 3.27 12.99
C LYS A 175 -13.94 2.87 11.63
N ILE A 176 -13.14 2.98 10.59
CA ILE A 176 -13.48 2.32 9.33
C ILE A 176 -13.26 0.82 9.57
N ILE A 177 -14.33 0.03 9.46
CA ILE A 177 -14.31 -1.42 9.75
C ILE A 177 -14.31 -2.25 8.48
N LYS A 178 -14.76 -1.68 7.37
CA LYS A 178 -14.78 -2.35 6.06
C LYS A 178 -14.92 -1.34 4.93
N ILE A 179 -14.27 -1.63 3.81
CA ILE A 179 -14.48 -0.96 2.53
C ILE A 179 -14.83 -2.04 1.51
N GLU A 180 -15.95 -1.90 0.82
CA GLU A 180 -16.39 -2.84 -0.20
C GLU A 180 -16.95 -2.09 -1.40
N ILE A 181 -16.99 -2.73 -2.56
CA ILE A 181 -17.77 -2.22 -3.69
C ILE A 181 -19.06 -3.05 -3.75
N SER A 182 -20.21 -2.36 -3.79
CA SER A 182 -21.51 -3.02 -3.88
C SER A 182 -21.74 -3.61 -5.28
N ASP A 183 -22.76 -4.45 -5.42
CA ASP A 183 -23.19 -5.02 -6.71
C ASP A 183 -23.58 -3.96 -7.76
N LYS A 184 -23.75 -2.70 -7.33
CA LYS A 184 -24.05 -1.54 -8.18
C LYS A 184 -22.81 -0.71 -8.53
N ASN A 185 -21.61 -1.24 -8.29
CA ASN A 185 -20.34 -0.52 -8.43
C ASN A 185 -20.27 0.76 -7.57
N GLU A 186 -20.81 0.71 -6.35
CA GLU A 186 -20.73 1.82 -5.40
C GLU A 186 -19.64 1.52 -4.36
N LEU A 187 -18.77 2.49 -4.04
CA LEU A 187 -17.78 2.31 -2.99
C LEU A 187 -18.42 2.55 -1.62
N VAL A 188 -18.44 1.54 -0.77
CA VAL A 188 -19.13 1.53 0.53
C VAL A 188 -18.12 1.44 1.66
N TYR A 189 -18.05 2.50 2.47
CA TYR A 189 -17.33 2.55 3.74
C TYR A 189 -18.29 2.19 4.87
N LYS A 190 -17.96 1.17 5.67
CA LYS A 190 -18.64 0.87 6.93
C LYS A 190 -17.83 1.47 8.07
N ILE A 191 -18.46 2.32 8.87
CA ILE A 191 -17.80 3.10 9.92
C ILE A 191 -18.50 2.81 11.25
N GLU A 192 -17.76 2.29 12.22
CA GLU A 192 -18.23 2.19 13.61
C GLU A 192 -18.07 3.54 14.32
N VAL A 193 -19.15 4.00 14.94
CA VAL A 193 -19.22 5.26 15.69
C VAL A 193 -19.11 4.98 17.19
N PRO A 194 -18.29 5.75 17.94
CA PRO A 194 -18.26 5.69 19.39
C PRO A 194 -19.64 5.90 20.01
N LYS A 195 -19.98 5.11 21.04
CA LYS A 195 -21.29 5.16 21.73
C LYS A 195 -21.69 6.58 22.18
N LYS A 196 -20.71 7.41 22.57
CA LYS A 196 -20.92 8.82 22.98
C LYS A 196 -21.48 9.72 21.87
N TYR A 197 -21.31 9.34 20.60
CA TYR A 197 -21.75 10.12 19.44
C TYR A 197 -22.91 9.46 18.68
N SER A 198 -23.21 8.18 18.94
CA SER A 198 -24.23 7.44 18.20
C SER A 198 -25.62 8.10 18.23
N GLU A 199 -26.04 8.72 19.33
CA GLU A 199 -27.34 9.43 19.37
C GLU A 199 -27.30 10.78 18.65
N LEU A 200 -26.18 11.51 18.74
CA LEU A 200 -26.02 12.83 18.11
C LEU A 200 -26.03 12.75 16.59
N LEU A 201 -25.59 11.63 16.03
CA LEU A 201 -25.45 11.46 14.59
C LEU A 201 -26.71 10.93 13.89
N LYS A 202 -27.79 10.56 14.60
CA LYS A 202 -29.01 9.99 13.97
C LYS A 202 -29.86 10.99 13.19
N GLY A 203 -29.68 12.30 13.41
CA GLY A 203 -30.55 13.33 12.85
C GLY A 203 -30.15 13.79 11.44
N GLU A 204 -31.13 14.26 10.67
CA GLU A 204 -30.92 14.89 9.34
C GLU A 204 -29.98 16.11 9.42
N GLY A 205 -30.05 16.91 10.49
CA GLY A 205 -29.10 18.02 10.68
C GLY A 205 -27.65 17.55 10.79
N ALA A 206 -27.40 16.43 11.46
CA ALA A 206 -26.07 15.83 11.51
C ALA A 206 -25.65 15.29 10.14
N LYS A 207 -26.59 14.67 9.39
CA LYS A 207 -26.36 14.18 8.03
C LYS A 207 -25.84 15.28 7.10
N VAL A 208 -26.46 16.46 7.13
CA VAL A 208 -26.02 17.61 6.31
C VAL A 208 -24.61 18.06 6.69
N LEU A 209 -24.35 18.25 7.99
CA LEU A 209 -23.02 18.69 8.47
C LEU A 209 -21.91 17.69 8.16
N MET A 210 -22.18 16.39 8.32
CA MET A 210 -21.25 15.32 7.96
C MET A 210 -20.98 15.31 6.46
N LYS A 211 -22.02 15.42 5.63
CA LYS A 211 -21.88 15.50 4.17
C LYS A 211 -21.01 16.67 3.76
N GLU A 212 -21.26 17.88 4.29
CA GLU A 212 -20.41 19.04 4.02
C GLU A 212 -18.97 18.84 4.47
N SER A 213 -18.76 18.26 5.65
CA SER A 213 -17.40 17.99 6.15
C SER A 213 -16.62 17.06 5.22
N ILE A 214 -17.29 16.04 4.68
CA ILE A 214 -16.67 15.10 3.73
C ILE A 214 -16.40 15.80 2.39
N LEU A 215 -17.35 16.58 1.87
CA LEU A 215 -17.18 17.30 0.60
C LEU A 215 -16.07 18.38 0.65
N ARG A 216 -15.78 18.91 1.84
CA ARG A 216 -14.67 19.83 2.06
C ARG A 216 -13.31 19.13 2.12
N SER A 217 -13.23 17.80 2.17
CA SER A 217 -11.95 17.10 2.17
C SER A 217 -11.34 17.08 0.76
N SER A 218 -10.08 17.49 0.67
CA SER A 218 -9.32 17.49 -0.59
C SER A 218 -9.05 16.08 -1.11
N ASP A 219 -8.83 15.11 -0.21
CA ASP A 219 -8.63 13.70 -0.55
C ASP A 219 -9.78 13.10 -1.35
N LEU A 220 -11.02 13.51 -1.07
CA LEU A 220 -12.20 13.00 -1.77
C LEU A 220 -12.15 13.34 -3.26
N LYS A 221 -11.65 14.53 -3.62
CA LYS A 221 -11.52 14.95 -5.03
C LYS A 221 -10.50 14.09 -5.77
N THR A 222 -9.37 13.80 -5.13
CA THR A 222 -8.33 12.92 -5.67
C THR A 222 -8.84 11.48 -5.82
N ILE A 223 -9.43 10.93 -4.77
CA ILE A 223 -10.02 9.58 -4.79
C ILE A 223 -11.09 9.48 -5.89
N LEU A 224 -11.91 10.51 -6.06
CA LEU A 224 -12.96 10.51 -7.08
C LEU A 224 -12.42 10.37 -8.50
N GLY A 225 -11.40 11.17 -8.86
CA GLY A 225 -10.78 11.07 -10.18
C GLY A 225 -10.24 9.67 -10.43
N SER A 226 -9.62 9.07 -9.42
CA SER A 226 -9.05 7.72 -9.50
C SER A 226 -10.09 6.61 -9.56
N ILE A 227 -11.26 6.75 -8.92
CA ILE A 227 -12.29 5.70 -8.90
C ILE A 227 -13.25 5.75 -10.10
N GLN A 228 -13.40 6.91 -10.74
CA GLN A 228 -14.27 7.07 -11.92
C GLN A 228 -13.87 6.14 -13.08
N ARG A 229 -12.57 5.89 -13.24
CA ARG A 229 -12.05 4.96 -14.26
C ARG A 229 -12.48 3.49 -14.05
N TYR A 230 -13.04 3.19 -12.88
CA TYR A 230 -13.57 1.86 -12.52
C TYR A 230 -15.11 1.83 -12.53
N ASN A 231 -15.76 2.79 -13.20
CA ASN A 231 -17.22 2.94 -13.26
C ASN A 231 -17.89 3.16 -11.89
N ILE A 232 -17.13 3.62 -10.89
CA ILE A 232 -17.66 3.95 -9.57
C ILE A 232 -18.11 5.42 -9.61
N THR A 233 -19.41 5.64 -9.45
CA THR A 233 -20.02 6.99 -9.51
C THR A 233 -20.64 7.43 -8.19
N THR A 234 -20.68 6.53 -7.22
CA THR A 234 -21.32 6.74 -5.92
C THR A 234 -20.42 6.24 -4.80
N ILE A 235 -20.26 7.06 -3.76
CA ILE A 235 -19.59 6.71 -2.51
C ILE A 235 -20.62 6.74 -1.39
N LYS A 236 -20.70 5.66 -0.61
CA LYS A 236 -21.58 5.54 0.56
C LYS A 236 -20.76 5.38 1.82
N TYR A 237 -21.08 6.19 2.82
CA TYR A 237 -20.56 6.04 4.18
C TYR A 237 -21.70 5.56 5.07
N LEU A 238 -21.60 4.34 5.59
CA LEU A 238 -22.57 3.73 6.49
C LEU A 238 -22.03 3.81 7.92
N TYR A 239 -22.55 4.76 8.68
CA TYR A 239 -22.19 4.94 10.09
C TYR A 239 -23.04 4.00 10.94
N GLN A 240 -22.40 3.18 11.74
CA GLN A 240 -23.01 2.10 12.52
C GLN A 240 -22.62 2.20 13.99
N ASP A 241 -23.47 1.72 14.89
CA ASP A 241 -23.08 1.48 16.27
C ASP A 241 -22.23 0.20 16.40
N ALA A 242 -21.70 -0.06 17.59
CA ALA A 242 -20.90 -1.26 17.86
C ALA A 242 -21.67 -2.59 17.70
N LYS A 243 -23.00 -2.55 17.51
CA LYS A 243 -23.83 -3.73 17.24
C LYS A 243 -24.12 -3.88 15.73
N GLY A 244 -23.63 -2.96 14.90
CA GLY A 244 -23.88 -2.93 13.46
C GLY A 244 -25.20 -2.25 13.05
N ASN A 245 -25.93 -1.63 13.99
CA ASN A 245 -27.15 -0.90 13.63
C ASN A 245 -26.78 0.40 12.92
N LEU A 246 -27.49 0.72 11.84
CA LEU A 246 -27.28 1.98 11.13
C LEU A 246 -27.64 3.16 12.03
N VAL A 247 -26.67 4.05 12.22
CA VAL A 247 -26.80 5.33 12.92
C VAL A 247 -27.11 6.43 11.91
N ASN A 248 -26.37 6.48 10.81
CA ASN A 248 -26.60 7.43 9.71
C ASN A 248 -25.94 6.90 8.42
N ASP A 249 -26.34 7.46 7.28
CA ASP A 249 -25.75 7.20 5.98
C ASP A 249 -25.44 8.51 5.27
N ILE A 250 -24.28 8.58 4.61
CA ILE A 250 -23.94 9.67 3.70
C ILE A 250 -23.76 9.08 2.31
N ILE A 251 -24.52 9.60 1.36
CA ILE A 251 -24.43 9.22 -0.05
C ILE A 251 -23.90 10.42 -0.82
N LEU A 252 -22.78 10.21 -1.50
CA LEU A 252 -22.16 11.16 -2.40
C LEU A 252 -22.26 10.60 -3.82
N THR A 253 -22.86 11.39 -4.69
CA THR A 253 -23.01 11.10 -6.11
C THR A 253 -22.14 12.03 -6.93
N GLU A 254 -21.97 11.74 -8.21
CA GLU A 254 -21.25 12.62 -9.14
C GLU A 254 -21.70 14.09 -9.08
N LYS A 255 -22.97 14.37 -8.78
CA LYS A 255 -23.51 15.74 -8.65
C LYS A 255 -23.02 16.46 -7.40
N ASP A 256 -22.79 15.73 -6.32
CA ASP A 256 -22.28 16.30 -5.06
C ASP A 256 -20.78 16.61 -5.16
N LEU A 257 -20.14 16.10 -6.19
CA LEU A 257 -18.69 16.06 -6.35
C LEU A 257 -18.17 16.94 -7.50
N LYS A 258 -19.07 17.67 -8.17
CA LYS A 258 -18.77 18.67 -9.22
C LYS A 258 -18.75 20.08 -8.66
#